data_AF-A0A2P4Y4G4-F1
#
_entry.id   AF-A0A2P4Y4G4-F1
#
_cell.length_a   1.000
_cell.length_b   1.000
_cell.length_c   1.000
_cell.angle_alpha   90.00
_cell.angle_beta   90.00
_cell.angle_gamma   90.00
#
_symmetry.space_group_name_H-M   'P 1'
#
loop_
_entity.id
_entity.type
_entity.pdbx_description
1 polymer ?
#
loop_
_entity_poly.entity_id
_entity_poly.type
_entity_poly.pdbx_seq_one_letter_code
_entity_poly.pdbx_strand_id
1 'polypeptide(L)'
;MSGRQVKAVAVHLEALPEVSALLNLEELSMKDFLAKLKAGEIGEMVLLKLETSPEDLNSSSVMDEDVMEGFTSSFSDVVPKHPLSQHPPDRGVRHEIDLVPSTKYCVTRQWPLRRDQCEDIDAFFTEKAKSGMAQESKSPHS
;
A
#
# COMPACT_ATOMS: atom_id res chain seq x y z
N MET A 1 3.90 30.32 23.45
CA MET A 1 4.65 29.15 22.98
C MET A 1 4.61 29.16 21.46
N SER A 2 5.77 29.13 20.80
CA SER A 2 5.88 29.25 19.33
C SER A 2 5.67 27.89 18.68
N GLY A 3 4.52 27.69 18.05
CA GLY A 3 4.22 26.46 17.30
C GLY A 3 5.14 26.32 16.09
N ARG A 4 5.72 25.13 15.89
CA ARG A 4 6.43 24.80 14.65
C ARG A 4 5.40 24.69 13.53
N GLN A 5 5.56 25.50 12.48
CA GLN A 5 4.77 25.40 11.26
C GLN A 5 5.21 24.14 10.50
N VAL A 6 4.29 23.20 10.33
CA VAL A 6 4.46 22.10 9.38
C VAL A 6 4.19 22.67 7.99
N LYS A 7 5.20 22.67 7.11
CA LYS A 7 4.97 22.98 5.70
C LYS A 7 4.25 21.78 5.08
N ALA A 8 2.99 21.96 4.72
CA ALA A 8 2.33 21.08 3.78
C ALA A 8 3.12 21.14 2.47
N VAL A 9 3.82 20.05 2.14
CA VAL A 9 4.21 19.83 0.75
C VAL A 9 2.92 19.43 0.06
N ALA A 10 2.29 20.40 -0.60
CA ALA A 10 1.25 20.12 -1.57
C ALA A 10 1.94 19.35 -2.71
N VAL A 11 1.68 18.05 -2.80
CA VAL A 11 1.98 17.31 -4.02
C VAL A 11 0.95 17.82 -5.01
N HIS A 12 1.40 18.62 -5.98
CA HIS A 12 0.55 19.09 -7.06
C HIS A 12 0.23 17.88 -7.93
N LEU A 13 -0.90 17.22 -7.64
CA LEU A 13 -1.49 16.27 -8.57
C LEU A 13 -2.17 17.11 -9.64
N GLU A 14 -1.54 17.15 -10.81
CA GLU A 14 -2.16 17.68 -12.02
C GLU A 14 -3.51 16.98 -12.23
N ALA A 15 -4.49 17.70 -12.77
CA ALA A 15 -5.76 17.09 -13.11
C ALA A 15 -5.51 15.91 -14.09
N LEU A 16 -6.11 14.74 -13.80
CA LEU A 16 -5.99 13.60 -14.69
C LEU A 16 -6.42 14.02 -16.12
N PRO A 17 -5.65 13.64 -17.15
CA PRO A 17 -6.00 13.97 -18.52
C PRO A 17 -7.39 13.45 -18.87
N GLU A 18 -8.13 14.21 -19.68
CA GLU A 18 -9.40 13.74 -20.23
C GLU A 18 -9.20 12.41 -20.99
N VAL A 19 -10.25 11.58 -21.02
CA VAL A 19 -10.20 10.27 -21.71
C VAL A 19 -9.78 10.43 -23.18
N SER A 20 -10.18 11.52 -23.83
CA SER A 20 -9.76 11.90 -25.18
C SER A 20 -8.24 12.11 -25.30
N ALA A 21 -7.58 12.71 -24.30
CA ALA A 21 -6.15 12.92 -24.28
C ALA A 21 -5.39 11.60 -24.07
N LEU A 22 -5.93 10.68 -23.26
CA LEU A 22 -5.36 9.34 -23.06
C LEU A 22 -5.34 8.52 -24.35
N LEU A 23 -6.40 8.62 -25.16
CA LEU A 23 -6.51 7.91 -26.44
C LEU A 23 -5.58 8.47 -27.54
N ASN A 24 -4.96 9.63 -27.31
CA ASN A 24 -4.02 10.27 -28.24
C ASN A 24 -2.55 10.16 -27.78
N LEU A 25 -2.26 9.40 -26.72
CA LEU A 25 -0.89 9.17 -26.27
C LEU A 25 -0.11 8.32 -27.29
N GLU A 26 1.18 8.57 -27.39
CA GLU A 26 2.09 7.75 -28.20
C GLU A 26 2.10 6.32 -27.66
N GLU A 27 1.66 5.37 -28.47
CA GLU A 27 1.67 3.96 -28.11
C GLU A 27 3.11 3.45 -28.10
N LEU A 28 3.55 2.95 -26.96
CA LEU A 28 4.85 2.31 -26.82
C LEU A 28 4.68 0.81 -26.77
N SER A 29 5.57 0.10 -27.45
CA SER A 29 5.65 -1.35 -27.26
C SER A 29 6.09 -1.65 -25.84
N MET A 30 5.61 -2.76 -25.27
CA MET A 30 5.90 -3.13 -23.88
C MET A 30 7.40 -3.25 -23.59
N LYS A 31 8.19 -3.75 -24.54
CA LYS A 31 9.65 -3.83 -24.42
C LYS A 31 10.30 -2.44 -24.26
N ASP A 32 9.83 -1.45 -25.01
CA ASP A 32 10.39 -0.09 -25.00
C ASP A 32 9.90 0.66 -23.76
N PHE A 33 8.64 0.44 -23.38
CA PHE A 33 8.07 0.93 -22.12
C PHE A 33 8.87 0.43 -20.90
N LEU A 34 9.12 -0.87 -20.81
CA LEU A 34 9.92 -1.46 -19.72
C LEU A 34 11.37 -0.97 -19.74
N ALA A 35 11.97 -0.78 -20.92
CA ALA A 35 13.32 -0.24 -21.03
C ALA A 35 13.39 1.22 -20.52
N LYS A 36 12.44 2.07 -20.92
CA LYS A 36 12.33 3.46 -20.45
C LYS A 36 12.02 3.55 -18.96
N LEU A 37 11.16 2.66 -18.44
CA LEU A 37 10.89 2.57 -17.00
C LEU A 37 12.16 2.21 -16.23
N LYS A 38 12.91 1.19 -16.68
CA LYS A 38 14.17 0.78 -16.05
C LYS A 38 15.26 1.83 -16.14
N ALA A 39 15.30 2.61 -17.21
CA ALA A 39 16.21 3.73 -17.38
C ALA A 39 15.82 4.96 -16.52
N GLY A 40 14.66 4.94 -15.86
CA GLY A 40 14.14 6.08 -15.10
C GLY A 40 13.67 7.24 -15.98
N GLU A 41 13.42 7.01 -17.27
CA GLU A 41 12.93 8.02 -18.21
C GLU A 41 11.43 8.29 -18.03
N ILE A 42 10.71 7.38 -17.38
CA ILE A 42 9.29 7.52 -17.04
C ILE A 42 9.19 7.90 -15.56
N GLY A 43 8.87 9.17 -15.30
CA GLY A 43 8.73 9.70 -13.94
C GLY A 43 7.40 9.40 -13.27
N GLU A 44 6.34 9.14 -14.05
CA GLU A 44 4.99 8.87 -13.55
C GLU A 44 4.31 7.81 -14.42
N MET A 45 3.54 6.92 -13.78
CA MET A 45 2.77 5.87 -14.44
C MET A 45 1.40 5.78 -13.80
N VAL A 46 0.36 5.76 -14.62
CA VAL A 46 -1.03 5.60 -14.19
C VAL A 46 -1.52 4.23 -14.66
N LEU A 47 -1.87 3.37 -13.71
CA LEU A 47 -2.47 2.07 -14.01
C LEU A 47 -4.00 2.22 -14.06
N LEU A 48 -4.58 2.06 -15.24
CA LEU A 48 -6.03 2.03 -15.41
C LEU A 48 -6.54 0.63 -15.07
N LYS A 49 -7.32 0.53 -13.99
CA LYS A 49 -8.00 -0.72 -13.64
C LYS A 49 -9.26 -0.83 -14.50
N LEU A 50 -9.20 -1.68 -15.51
CA LEU A 50 -10.32 -1.89 -16.42
C LEU A 50 -11.36 -2.79 -15.76
N GLU A 51 -12.60 -2.32 -15.65
CA GLU A 51 -13.74 -3.09 -15.10
C GLU A 51 -14.49 -3.91 -16.16
N THR A 52 -14.08 -3.83 -17.44
CA THR A 52 -14.71 -4.56 -18.55
C THR A 52 -14.07 -5.93 -18.74
N SER A 53 -14.85 -6.89 -19.24
CA SER A 53 -14.37 -8.25 -19.45
C SER A 53 -13.35 -8.28 -20.61
N PRO A 54 -12.35 -9.20 -20.55
CA PRO A 54 -11.27 -9.26 -21.53
C PRO A 54 -11.73 -9.61 -22.95
N GLU A 55 -12.97 -10.08 -23.13
CA GLU A 55 -13.52 -10.42 -24.45
C GLU A 55 -13.89 -9.19 -25.31
N ASP A 56 -14.16 -8.04 -24.68
CA ASP A 56 -14.54 -6.80 -25.37
C ASP A 56 -13.33 -5.92 -25.77
N LEU A 57 -12.11 -6.39 -25.50
CA LEU A 57 -10.88 -5.68 -25.83
C LEU A 57 -10.31 -6.08 -27.18
N ASN A 58 -9.66 -5.12 -27.85
CA ASN A 58 -8.69 -5.43 -28.90
C ASN A 58 -7.65 -6.42 -28.33
N SER A 59 -7.50 -7.59 -28.95
CA SER A 59 -6.54 -8.62 -28.49
C SER A 59 -5.10 -8.13 -28.39
N SER A 60 -4.74 -7.00 -29.01
CA SER A 60 -3.43 -6.36 -28.89
C SER A 60 -3.18 -5.61 -27.57
N SER A 61 -4.22 -5.29 -26.79
CA SER A 61 -4.07 -4.62 -25.47
C SER A 61 -4.09 -5.58 -24.29
N VAL A 62 -4.37 -6.86 -24.52
CA VAL A 62 -4.33 -7.90 -23.50
C VAL A 62 -2.86 -8.21 -23.23
N MET A 63 -2.42 -7.83 -22.04
CA MET A 63 -1.09 -8.18 -21.55
C MET A 63 -0.98 -9.69 -21.44
N ASP A 64 0.09 -10.25 -22.00
CA ASP A 64 0.46 -11.65 -21.75
C ASP A 64 0.63 -11.86 -20.24
N GLU A 65 0.12 -12.97 -19.73
CA GLU A 65 0.06 -13.23 -18.29
C GLU A 65 1.47 -13.30 -17.69
N ASP A 66 2.43 -13.84 -18.45
CA ASP A 66 3.86 -13.87 -18.10
C ASP A 66 4.47 -12.47 -18.01
N VAL A 67 4.02 -11.54 -18.84
CA VAL A 67 4.50 -10.14 -18.85
C VAL A 67 3.92 -9.38 -17.66
N MET A 68 2.64 -9.60 -17.35
CA MET A 68 1.98 -9.05 -16.17
C MET A 68 2.58 -9.62 -14.88
N GLU A 69 2.91 -10.91 -14.85
CA GLU A 69 3.59 -11.53 -13.72
C GLU A 69 5.00 -10.93 -13.53
N GLY A 70 5.77 -10.78 -14.62
CA GLY A 70 7.08 -10.11 -14.58
C GLY A 70 7.00 -8.69 -14.02
N PHE A 71 5.98 -7.93 -14.41
CA PHE A 71 5.73 -6.58 -13.89
C PHE A 71 5.36 -6.61 -12.40
N THR A 72 4.39 -7.42 -11.98
CA THR A 72 3.98 -7.53 -10.57
C THR A 72 5.11 -8.02 -9.66
N SER A 73 5.98 -8.89 -10.18
CA SER A 73 7.18 -9.35 -9.48
C SER A 73 8.17 -8.22 -9.24
N SER A 74 8.39 -7.35 -10.25
CA SER A 74 9.29 -6.19 -10.14
C SER A 74 8.82 -5.10 -9.18
N PHE A 75 7.51 -5.02 -8.91
CA PHE A 75 6.89 -4.07 -7.99
C PHE A 75 6.24 -4.74 -6.78
N SER A 76 6.71 -5.93 -6.40
CA SER A 76 6.14 -6.71 -5.28
C SER A 76 6.25 -6.00 -3.92
N ASP A 77 7.11 -4.99 -3.80
CA ASP A 77 7.25 -4.10 -2.66
C ASP A 77 6.15 -3.01 -2.60
N VAL A 78 5.67 -2.54 -3.76
CA VAL A 78 4.61 -1.53 -3.88
C VAL A 78 3.22 -2.17 -3.99
N VAL A 79 3.13 -3.33 -4.65
CA VAL A 79 1.89 -4.08 -4.88
C VAL A 79 2.09 -5.53 -4.43
N PRO A 80 2.06 -5.80 -3.12
CA PRO A 80 2.19 -7.15 -2.60
C PRO A 80 1.00 -8.02 -3.02
N LYS A 81 1.27 -9.23 -3.53
CA LYS A 81 0.22 -10.23 -3.80
C LYS A 81 -0.41 -10.78 -2.50
N HIS A 82 0.30 -10.69 -1.39
CA HIS A 82 -0.13 -11.15 -0.07
C HIS A 82 0.08 -10.06 0.98
N PRO A 83 -0.73 -10.03 2.06
CA PRO A 83 -0.53 -9.09 3.15
C PRO A 83 0.91 -9.16 3.66
N LEU A 84 1.58 -8.01 3.72
CA LEU A 84 2.95 -7.96 4.23
C LEU A 84 2.95 -8.42 5.69
N SER A 85 3.69 -9.50 5.93
CA SER A 85 3.90 -10.01 7.28
C SER A 85 4.96 -9.22 8.03
N GLN A 86 5.71 -8.33 7.35
CA GLN A 86 6.80 -7.52 7.88
C GLN A 86 6.50 -6.01 7.80
N HIS A 87 7.15 -5.23 8.67
CA HIS A 87 7.08 -3.78 8.58
C HIS A 87 7.73 -3.25 7.30
N PRO A 88 7.17 -2.18 6.70
CA PRO A 88 7.87 -1.48 5.63
C PRO A 88 9.21 -0.91 6.14
N PRO A 89 10.20 -0.72 5.26
CA PRO A 89 11.46 -0.08 5.63
C PRO A 89 11.24 1.26 6.34
N ASP A 90 12.08 1.58 7.33
CA ASP A 90 11.98 2.85 8.06
C ASP A 90 12.24 4.02 7.11
N ARG A 91 11.20 4.83 6.86
CA ARG A 91 11.27 6.04 6.03
C ARG A 91 11.53 7.31 6.85
N GLY A 92 11.79 7.20 8.15
CA GLY A 92 12.03 8.33 9.04
C GLY A 92 10.77 9.13 9.42
N VAL A 93 9.59 8.70 8.96
CA VAL A 93 8.29 9.27 9.34
C VAL A 93 7.73 8.45 10.50
N ARG A 94 7.42 9.12 11.62
CA ARG A 94 6.84 8.51 12.81
C ARG A 94 5.37 8.90 12.91
N HIS A 95 4.52 7.95 13.25
CA HIS A 95 3.12 8.23 13.58
C HIS A 95 3.02 8.59 15.06
N GLU A 96 2.51 9.78 15.35
CA GLU A 96 2.23 10.26 16.71
C GLU A 96 0.71 10.45 16.84
N ILE A 97 0.16 9.99 17.97
CA ILE A 97 -1.27 10.13 18.26
C ILE A 97 -1.42 11.26 19.28
N ASP A 98 -1.82 12.44 18.81
CA ASP A 98 -2.14 13.57 19.67
C ASP A 98 -3.46 13.31 20.42
N LEU A 99 -3.36 13.18 21.74
CA LEU A 99 -4.54 13.02 22.58
C LEU A 99 -5.13 14.39 22.91
N VAL A 100 -6.45 14.52 22.79
CA VAL A 100 -7.14 15.74 23.19
C VAL A 100 -6.98 15.92 24.71
N PRO A 101 -6.63 17.13 25.21
CA PRO A 101 -6.49 17.36 26.64
C PRO A 101 -7.76 16.95 27.40
N SER A 102 -7.57 16.25 28.53
CA SER A 102 -8.65 15.67 29.36
C SER A 102 -9.36 14.42 28.80
N THR A 103 -8.89 13.82 27.70
CA THR A 103 -9.36 12.48 27.31
C THR A 103 -8.97 11.46 28.36
N LYS A 104 -9.93 10.64 28.77
CA LYS A 104 -9.67 9.49 29.64
C LYS A 104 -9.48 8.25 28.78
N TYR A 105 -8.55 7.41 29.19
CA TYR A 105 -8.36 6.10 28.60
C TYR A 105 -9.49 5.16 29.01
N CYS A 106 -9.97 4.35 28.07
CA CYS A 106 -10.97 3.33 28.32
C CYS A 106 -10.27 1.98 28.48
N VAL A 107 -10.27 1.43 29.69
CA VAL A 107 -9.89 0.04 29.91
C VAL A 107 -11.11 -0.83 29.64
N THR A 108 -11.05 -1.62 28.57
CA THR A 108 -12.09 -2.59 28.25
C THR A 108 -11.57 -3.97 28.57
N ARG A 109 -12.31 -4.74 29.37
CA ARG A 109 -11.97 -6.14 29.64
C ARG A 109 -12.03 -6.92 28.33
N GLN A 110 -11.06 -7.81 28.13
CA GLN A 110 -11.10 -8.75 27.01
C GLN A 110 -12.36 -9.61 27.10
N TRP A 111 -13.00 -9.84 25.96
CA TRP A 111 -14.17 -10.71 25.88
C TRP A 111 -13.77 -12.15 26.16
N PRO A 112 -14.62 -12.95 26.83
CA PRO A 112 -14.40 -14.38 26.94
C PRO A 112 -14.50 -15.00 25.54
N LEU A 113 -13.39 -15.55 25.08
CA LEU A 113 -13.28 -16.24 23.79
C LEU A 113 -13.37 -17.75 24.00
N ARG A 114 -13.80 -18.47 22.96
CA ARG A 114 -13.76 -19.94 22.97
C ARG A 114 -12.30 -20.39 22.84
N ARG A 115 -11.99 -21.61 23.31
CA ARG A 115 -10.61 -22.11 23.34
C ARG A 115 -9.96 -22.18 21.95
N ASP A 116 -10.70 -22.67 20.97
CA ASP A 116 -10.31 -22.69 19.56
C ASP A 116 -9.94 -21.30 19.04
N GLN A 117 -10.76 -20.30 19.37
CA GLN A 117 -10.47 -18.90 18.99
C GLN A 117 -9.23 -18.33 19.70
N CYS A 118 -9.00 -18.70 20.96
CA CYS A 118 -7.78 -18.28 21.67
C CYS A 118 -6.53 -18.85 21.01
N GLU A 119 -6.54 -20.14 20.65
CA GLU A 119 -5.39 -20.79 20.02
C GLU A 119 -5.01 -20.13 18.68
N ASP A 120 -6.01 -19.79 17.85
CA ASP A 120 -5.80 -19.10 16.58
C ASP A 120 -5.22 -17.68 16.78
N ILE A 121 -5.73 -16.94 17.76
CA ILE A 121 -5.28 -15.57 18.07
C ILE A 121 -3.86 -15.60 18.66
N ASP A 122 -3.56 -16.55 19.54
CA ASP A 122 -2.23 -16.71 20.13
C ASP A 122 -1.20 -17.07 19.05
N ALA A 123 -1.55 -17.95 18.11
CA ALA A 123 -0.72 -18.28 16.96
C ALA A 123 -0.45 -17.05 16.08
N PHE A 124 -1.49 -16.25 15.80
CA PHE A 124 -1.37 -15.00 15.04
C PHE A 124 -0.43 -13.99 15.73
N PHE A 125 -0.61 -13.73 17.02
CA PHE A 125 0.26 -12.80 17.75
C PHE A 125 1.68 -13.34 17.90
N THR A 126 1.86 -14.65 18.01
CA THR A 126 3.19 -15.28 18.01
C THR A 126 3.91 -15.05 16.69
N GLU A 127 3.23 -15.18 15.55
CA GLU A 127 3.77 -14.84 14.23
C GLU A 127 4.13 -13.35 14.12
N LYS A 128 3.21 -12.47 14.54
CA LYS A 128 3.42 -11.01 14.50
C LYS A 128 4.56 -10.56 15.40
N ALA A 129 4.74 -11.18 16.58
CA ALA A 129 5.86 -10.91 17.47
C ALA A 129 7.19 -11.32 16.85
N LYS A 130 7.25 -12.51 16.22
CA LYS A 130 8.45 -12.96 15.48
C LYS A 130 8.81 -12.01 14.34
N SER A 131 7.82 -11.40 13.70
CA SER A 131 8.05 -10.40 12.65
C SER A 131 8.31 -8.98 13.17
N GLY A 132 8.32 -8.77 14.49
CA GLY A 132 8.50 -7.44 15.08
C GLY A 132 7.32 -6.48 14.89
N MET A 133 6.16 -6.99 14.47
CA MET A 133 4.92 -6.19 14.33
C MET A 133 4.15 -6.01 15.63
N ALA A 134 4.36 -6.91 16.60
CA ALA A 134 3.72 -6.86 17.90
C ALA A 134 4.76 -7.09 19.01
N GLN A 135 4.59 -6.42 20.13
CA GLN A 135 5.44 -6.61 21.30
C GLN A 135 4.59 -6.50 22.57
N GLU A 136 4.93 -7.29 23.59
CA GLU A 136 4.33 -7.14 24.91
C GLU A 136 4.61 -5.73 25.46
N SER A 137 3.57 -5.11 26.02
CA SER A 137 3.67 -3.79 26.63
C SER A 137 2.92 -3.75 27.96
N LYS A 138 3.47 -2.99 28.92
CA LYS A 138 2.78 -2.63 30.15
C LYS A 138 2.13 -1.27 29.95
N SER A 139 1.06 -1.26 29.18
CA SER A 139 0.33 -0.03 28.91
C SER A 139 -0.43 0.42 30.17
N PRO A 140 -0.39 1.71 30.54
CA PRO A 140 -1.26 2.25 31.58
C PRO A 140 -2.74 2.28 31.17
N HIS A 141 -3.08 1.71 30.00
CA HIS A 141 -4.43 1.61 29.43
C HIS A 141 -4.99 0.18 29.48
N SER A 142 -4.38 -0.70 30.28
CA SER A 142 -4.77 -2.10 30.45
C SER A 142 -5.45 -2.41 31.78
#